data_AF-A0A4Y7IVP3-F1
#
_entry.id   AF-A0A4Y7IVP3-F1
#
_cell.length_a   1.000
_cell.length_b   1.000
_cell.length_c   1.000
_cell.angle_alpha   90.00
_cell.angle_beta   90.00
_cell.angle_gamma   90.00
#
_symmetry.space_group_name_H-M   'P 1'
#
loop_
_entity.id
_entity.type
_entity.pdbx_description
1 polymer ?
#
loop_
_entity_poly.entity_id
_entity_poly.type
_entity_poly.pdbx_seq_one_letter_code
_entity_poly.pdbx_strand_id
1 'polypeptide(L)'
;MEDNLFLGLPPPSSRPPPPAPPPSGTDQPTKSTTQITPAHPVPILKSALKRSKPSEPQTEVEPAGSKKRLTFKTIVDASEKQVIEAMQKIKLHITNPSKFSKASKLAIQLIQAGSISAVTSDHFIAILEAAMSSTTDCTNPSLRADYHALLSAAQDVIDCLNKNQRNQVTAWAVRAVLGNDLSTDDSFVFSKAAGRVKEAISGLPVATKDEDVEEAGALEEEKEIKNVDSQDQESMLPATFESSERVEFDPFGLDALLTGTSKTDKRANIKKDAATLITKAEEDSKRFLKSQREALILCLEIAAHRYKLPWCQTVIDILVKHAFENKERFTSRQRDAIEKLWTSIREQQNRRKQGKSVTGKLDMNAFESLQEKYANEKISIRRALEGNGSRRAQQWLG
;
A
#
# COMPACT_ATOMS: atom_id res chain seq x y z
N MET A 1 -6.27 13.49 -25.14
CA MET A 1 -6.68 14.30 -23.97
C MET A 1 -6.32 13.48 -22.76
N GLU A 2 -5.50 14.03 -21.86
CA GLU A 2 -4.77 13.28 -20.83
C GLU A 2 -5.68 12.77 -19.71
N ASP A 3 -5.71 11.45 -19.52
CA ASP A 3 -6.32 10.82 -18.35
C ASP A 3 -5.52 11.21 -17.10
N ASN A 4 -6.03 12.20 -16.37
CA ASN A 4 -5.50 12.58 -15.07
C ASN A 4 -5.73 11.43 -14.09
N LEU A 5 -4.66 10.70 -13.75
CA LEU A 5 -4.69 9.55 -12.83
C LEU A 5 -5.25 9.87 -11.43
N PHE A 6 -5.43 11.13 -11.06
CA PHE A 6 -5.96 11.60 -9.78
C PHE A 6 -7.31 12.32 -9.96
N LEU A 7 -8.30 11.64 -10.54
CA LEU A 7 -9.67 12.15 -10.68
C LEU A 7 -10.32 12.29 -9.29
N GLY A 8 -10.20 13.48 -8.69
CA GLY A 8 -10.82 13.76 -7.39
C GLY A 8 -10.21 14.92 -6.59
N LEU A 9 -9.12 15.52 -7.07
CA LEU A 9 -8.54 16.72 -6.46
C LEU A 9 -9.05 17.98 -7.17
N PRO A 10 -9.45 19.04 -6.44
CA PRO A 10 -9.91 20.28 -7.06
C PRO A 10 -8.77 20.93 -7.86
N PRO A 11 -9.06 21.52 -9.04
CA PRO A 11 -8.05 22.19 -9.85
C PRO A 11 -7.48 23.42 -9.11
N PRO A 12 -6.22 23.82 -9.37
CA PRO A 12 -5.62 24.99 -8.75
C PRO A 12 -6.38 26.26 -9.18
N SER A 13 -7.01 26.95 -8.23
CA SER A 13 -7.72 28.21 -8.50
C SER A 13 -6.75 29.29 -8.98
N SER A 14 -7.10 29.91 -10.11
CA SER A 14 -6.54 31.17 -10.56
C SER A 14 -6.80 32.29 -9.54
N ARG A 15 -5.83 33.22 -9.50
CA ARG A 15 -5.64 34.33 -8.57
C ARG A 15 -6.94 35.09 -8.21
N PRO A 16 -7.29 35.26 -6.92
CA PRO A 16 -8.43 36.10 -6.54
C PRO A 16 -8.11 37.61 -6.67
N PRO A 17 -9.10 38.46 -6.99
CA PRO A 17 -8.94 39.91 -7.10
C PRO A 17 -8.71 40.58 -5.72
N PRO A 18 -8.12 41.80 -5.68
CA PRO A 18 -7.74 42.47 -4.44
C PRO A 18 -8.97 42.97 -3.63
N PRO A 19 -8.86 43.06 -2.29
CA PRO A 19 -9.97 43.45 -1.42
C PRO A 19 -10.24 44.96 -1.42
N ALA A 20 -11.52 45.33 -1.27
CA ALA A 20 -12.01 46.70 -1.12
C ALA A 20 -11.75 47.28 0.29
N PRO A 21 -11.68 48.63 0.45
CA PRO A 21 -11.30 49.28 1.71
C PRO A 21 -12.46 49.35 2.73
N PRO A 22 -12.15 49.54 4.03
CA PRO A 22 -13.14 49.51 5.11
C PRO A 22 -13.89 50.85 5.28
N PRO A 23 -15.16 50.84 5.73
CA PRO A 23 -15.86 52.04 6.14
C PRO A 23 -15.46 52.48 7.56
N SER A 24 -15.35 53.80 7.70
CA SER A 24 -14.95 54.57 8.88
C SER A 24 -16.15 55.12 9.66
N GLY A 25 -16.00 55.18 11.00
CA GLY A 25 -16.65 56.17 11.89
C GLY A 25 -17.81 55.64 12.76
N THR A 26 -17.59 55.40 14.06
CA THR A 26 -17.90 56.26 15.24
C THR A 26 -19.37 56.24 15.68
N ASP A 27 -19.65 55.62 16.83
CA ASP A 27 -20.07 56.33 18.04
C ASP A 27 -20.27 55.37 19.24
N GLN A 28 -19.77 55.82 20.40
CA GLN A 28 -20.00 55.35 21.77
C GLN A 28 -20.39 56.61 22.58
N PRO A 29 -20.79 56.59 23.87
CA PRO A 29 -21.18 55.48 24.75
C PRO A 29 -22.42 55.78 25.65
N THR A 30 -22.98 54.79 26.34
CA THR A 30 -23.54 55.02 27.68
C THR A 30 -23.33 53.81 28.60
N LYS A 31 -22.87 54.13 29.81
CA LYS A 31 -22.52 53.23 30.91
C LYS A 31 -23.78 52.71 31.60
N SER A 32 -23.80 51.43 31.97
CA SER A 32 -24.38 51.03 33.25
C SER A 32 -23.66 49.80 33.81
N THR A 33 -23.19 49.96 35.04
CA THR A 33 -22.54 48.98 35.89
C THR A 33 -23.59 48.05 36.49
N THR A 34 -23.43 46.73 36.38
CA THR A 34 -23.89 45.80 37.42
C THR A 34 -22.99 44.57 37.42
N GLN A 35 -22.26 44.39 38.52
CA GLN A 35 -21.48 43.21 38.87
C GLN A 35 -22.42 42.08 39.32
N ILE A 36 -22.41 40.91 38.67
CA ILE A 36 -22.76 39.62 39.28
C ILE A 36 -21.97 38.49 38.61
N THR A 37 -21.05 37.87 39.35
CA THR A 37 -20.62 36.46 39.23
C THR A 37 -20.97 35.79 40.56
N PRO A 38 -21.08 34.45 40.71
CA PRO A 38 -20.57 33.33 39.88
C PRO A 38 -21.68 32.29 39.52
N ALA A 39 -21.50 31.28 38.67
CA ALA A 39 -20.81 30.02 38.98
C ALA A 39 -20.77 29.09 37.76
N HIS A 40 -19.66 28.35 37.63
CA HIS A 40 -19.46 27.29 36.64
C HIS A 40 -20.14 25.98 37.07
N PRO A 41 -20.80 25.23 36.16
CA PRO A 41 -21.19 23.86 36.44
C PRO A 41 -20.02 22.90 36.16
N VAL A 42 -19.68 22.12 37.18
CA VAL A 42 -18.67 21.06 37.19
C VAL A 42 -19.20 19.84 36.41
N PRO A 43 -18.39 19.15 35.58
CA PRO A 43 -18.82 17.94 34.90
C PRO A 43 -18.94 16.76 35.87
N ILE A 44 -20.11 16.13 35.91
CA ILE A 44 -20.39 14.92 36.70
C ILE A 44 -19.81 13.71 35.95
N LEU A 45 -18.65 13.23 36.39
CA LEU A 45 -18.14 11.90 36.05
C LEU A 45 -18.83 10.87 36.96
N LYS A 46 -19.80 10.13 36.43
CA LYS A 46 -20.33 8.94 37.12
C LYS A 46 -19.35 7.78 36.92
N SER A 47 -18.53 7.54 37.94
CA SER A 47 -17.79 6.30 38.15
C SER A 47 -18.75 5.17 38.51
N ALA A 48 -18.73 4.08 37.75
CA ALA A 48 -19.31 2.80 38.15
C ALA A 48 -18.23 1.71 38.03
N LEU A 49 -17.24 1.77 38.92
CA LEU A 49 -16.26 0.71 39.11
C LEU A 49 -16.55 0.02 40.44
N LYS A 50 -17.25 -1.12 40.38
CA LYS A 50 -17.43 -2.02 41.53
C LYS A 50 -16.08 -2.66 41.85
N ARG A 51 -15.56 -2.31 43.02
CA ARG A 51 -14.38 -2.87 43.67
C ARG A 51 -14.74 -4.23 44.27
N SER A 52 -14.14 -5.32 43.78
CA SER A 52 -14.01 -6.58 44.52
C SER A 52 -12.69 -6.59 45.30
N LYS A 53 -12.73 -7.31 46.43
CA LYS A 53 -11.83 -7.33 47.59
C LYS A 53 -10.46 -7.99 47.29
N PRO A 54 -9.35 -7.58 47.93
CA PRO A 54 -8.05 -8.21 47.73
C PRO A 54 -7.83 -9.40 48.68
N SER A 55 -7.19 -10.45 48.16
CA SER A 55 -6.54 -11.50 48.96
C SER A 55 -5.05 -11.51 48.59
N GLU A 56 -4.21 -11.43 49.62
CA GLU A 56 -2.74 -11.50 49.56
C GLU A 56 -2.22 -12.95 49.39
N PRO A 57 -0.92 -13.15 49.13
CA PRO A 57 -0.40 -14.19 48.24
C PRO A 57 0.03 -15.46 48.96
N GLN A 58 0.07 -16.58 48.22
CA GLN A 58 0.89 -17.73 48.56
C GLN A 58 1.85 -18.03 47.42
N THR A 59 3.12 -18.07 47.80
CA THR A 59 4.30 -18.49 47.04
C THR A 59 4.29 -20.01 46.87
N GLU A 60 4.45 -20.52 45.64
CA GLU A 60 5.22 -21.74 45.37
C GLU A 60 5.53 -21.92 43.87
N VAL A 61 6.82 -21.75 43.55
CA VAL A 61 7.72 -22.50 42.62
C VAL A 61 7.22 -23.02 41.24
N GLU A 62 7.93 -22.56 40.19
CA GLU A 62 8.16 -23.07 38.81
C GLU A 62 8.13 -24.62 38.59
N PRO A 63 7.99 -25.18 37.35
CA PRO A 63 8.45 -24.60 36.07
C PRO A 63 7.56 -24.79 34.81
N ALA A 64 7.97 -24.06 33.77
CA ALA A 64 7.75 -24.22 32.33
C ALA A 64 6.90 -25.42 31.84
N GLY A 65 5.71 -25.12 31.30
CA GLY A 65 4.86 -26.08 30.60
C GLY A 65 4.04 -25.40 29.49
N SER A 66 4.36 -25.73 28.25
CA SER A 66 3.70 -25.32 27.02
C SER A 66 2.16 -25.29 27.14
N LYS A 67 1.54 -24.15 26.80
CA LYS A 67 0.09 -24.06 26.56
C LYS A 67 -0.27 -24.97 25.38
N LYS A 68 -0.69 -26.21 25.68
CA LYS A 68 -1.23 -27.16 24.71
C LYS A 68 -2.58 -26.64 24.22
N ARG A 69 -2.54 -25.89 23.12
CA ARG A 69 -3.71 -25.60 22.28
C ARG A 69 -4.14 -26.94 21.68
N LEU A 70 -5.29 -27.44 22.11
CA LEU A 70 -5.90 -28.66 21.58
C LEU A 70 -6.40 -28.37 20.16
N THR A 71 -5.54 -28.52 19.16
CA THR A 71 -5.96 -28.60 17.76
C THR A 71 -6.37 -30.04 17.48
N PHE A 72 -7.64 -30.26 17.19
CA PHE A 72 -8.07 -31.51 16.55
C PHE A 72 -7.36 -31.57 15.20
N LYS A 73 -6.31 -32.40 15.13
CA LYS A 73 -5.63 -32.76 13.89
C LYS A 73 -6.56 -33.67 13.09
N THR A 74 -7.47 -33.07 12.33
CA THR A 74 -8.01 -33.70 11.12
C THR A 74 -6.90 -33.65 10.06
N ILE A 75 -5.89 -34.51 10.20
CA ILE A 75 -4.98 -34.82 9.10
C ILE A 75 -5.78 -35.72 8.17
N VAL A 76 -6.55 -35.10 7.28
CA VAL A 76 -6.92 -35.75 6.03
C VAL A 76 -5.66 -35.60 5.17
N ASP A 77 -4.92 -36.69 5.04
CA ASP A 77 -3.78 -36.77 4.10
C ASP A 77 -4.36 -36.74 2.68
N ALA A 78 -4.72 -35.54 2.23
CA ALA A 78 -5.24 -35.31 0.90
C ALA A 78 -4.10 -35.55 -0.09
N SER A 79 -4.33 -36.43 -1.06
CA SER A 79 -3.33 -36.73 -2.08
C SER A 79 -2.93 -35.44 -2.80
N GLU A 80 -1.65 -35.27 -3.12
CA GLU A 80 -1.13 -34.10 -3.86
C GLU A 80 -1.94 -33.79 -5.12
N LYS A 81 -2.43 -34.83 -5.82
CA LYS A 81 -3.30 -34.69 -7.00
C LYS A 81 -4.61 -33.97 -6.68
N GLN A 82 -5.23 -34.30 -5.55
CA GLN A 82 -6.47 -33.67 -5.09
C GLN A 82 -6.24 -32.21 -4.69
N VAL A 83 -5.09 -31.92 -4.06
CA VAL A 83 -4.68 -30.55 -3.72
C VAL A 83 -4.50 -29.72 -5.00
N ILE A 84 -3.81 -30.24 -6.00
CA ILE A 84 -3.59 -29.57 -7.28
C ILE A 84 -4.93 -29.31 -8.00
N GLU A 85 -5.81 -30.31 -8.07
CA GLU A 85 -7.13 -30.15 -8.69
C GLU A 85 -7.99 -29.11 -7.95
N ALA A 86 -7.94 -29.10 -6.61
CA ALA A 86 -8.61 -28.08 -5.81
C ALA A 86 -8.05 -26.67 -6.09
N MET A 87 -6.72 -26.53 -6.19
CA MET A 87 -6.06 -25.27 -6.52
C MET A 87 -6.49 -24.75 -7.90
N GLN A 88 -6.58 -25.62 -8.91
CA GLN A 88 -7.06 -25.25 -10.24
C GLN A 88 -8.52 -24.78 -10.23
N LYS A 89 -9.39 -25.46 -9.47
CA LYS A 89 -10.80 -25.03 -9.30
C LYS A 89 -10.90 -23.67 -8.60
N ILE A 90 -10.08 -23.44 -7.58
CA ILE A 90 -10.01 -22.14 -6.88
C ILE A 90 -9.58 -21.05 -7.86
N LYS A 91 -8.53 -21.29 -8.67
CA LYS A 91 -8.05 -20.34 -9.68
C LYS A 91 -9.16 -19.88 -10.63
N LEU A 92 -10.04 -20.79 -11.08
CA LEU A 92 -11.15 -20.44 -11.97
C LEU A 92 -12.24 -19.59 -11.29
N HIS A 93 -12.39 -19.69 -9.98
CA HIS A 93 -13.42 -18.97 -9.23
C HIS A 93 -12.93 -17.68 -8.58
N ILE A 94 -11.62 -17.52 -8.41
CA ILE A 94 -11.05 -16.34 -7.75
C ILE A 94 -11.11 -15.09 -8.63
N THR A 95 -11.16 -15.23 -9.94
CA THR A 95 -11.33 -14.10 -10.89
C THR A 95 -12.72 -13.48 -10.85
N ASN A 96 -13.72 -14.19 -10.29
CA ASN A 96 -15.09 -13.69 -10.22
C ASN A 96 -15.34 -13.00 -8.87
N PRO A 97 -15.69 -11.71 -8.84
CA PRO A 97 -15.85 -10.95 -7.59
C PRO A 97 -16.94 -11.53 -6.67
N SER A 98 -18.00 -12.12 -7.24
CA SER A 98 -19.09 -12.74 -6.46
C SER A 98 -18.68 -14.03 -5.75
N LYS A 99 -17.69 -14.74 -6.30
CA LYS A 99 -17.18 -16.03 -5.78
C LYS A 99 -15.86 -15.86 -5.03
N PHE A 100 -15.21 -14.71 -5.18
CA PHE A 100 -13.92 -14.39 -4.61
C PHE A 100 -13.85 -14.68 -3.11
N SER A 101 -14.77 -14.14 -2.32
CA SER A 101 -14.78 -14.32 -0.85
C SER A 101 -14.81 -15.77 -0.39
N LYS A 102 -15.43 -16.67 -1.17
CA LYS A 102 -15.44 -18.11 -0.86
C LYS A 102 -14.17 -18.79 -1.36
N ALA A 103 -13.73 -18.45 -2.57
CA ALA A 103 -12.51 -19.00 -3.16
C ALA A 103 -11.25 -18.61 -2.36
N SER A 104 -11.15 -17.36 -1.90
CA SER A 104 -10.06 -16.87 -1.06
C SER A 104 -9.97 -17.60 0.27
N LYS A 105 -11.11 -17.85 0.94
CA LYS A 105 -11.17 -18.63 2.17
C LYS A 105 -10.71 -20.07 1.98
N LEU A 106 -11.07 -20.70 0.86
CA LEU A 106 -10.59 -22.05 0.53
C LEU A 106 -9.08 -22.04 0.25
N ALA A 107 -8.55 -21.03 -0.43
CA ALA A 107 -7.11 -20.87 -0.62
C ALA A 107 -6.37 -20.70 0.72
N ILE A 108 -6.92 -19.91 1.65
CA ILE A 108 -6.37 -19.74 3.01
C ILE A 108 -6.41 -21.07 3.78
N GLN A 109 -7.45 -21.88 3.62
CA GLN A 109 -7.50 -23.21 4.24
C GLN A 109 -6.41 -24.14 3.71
N LEU A 110 -6.08 -24.08 2.41
CA LEU A 110 -4.95 -24.83 1.85
C LEU A 110 -3.60 -24.38 2.44
N ILE A 111 -3.44 -23.07 2.67
CA ILE A 111 -2.27 -22.51 3.39
C ILE A 111 -2.19 -23.08 4.81
N GLN A 112 -3.29 -22.99 5.56
CA GLN A 112 -3.37 -23.43 6.96
C GLN A 112 -3.20 -24.95 7.13
N ALA A 113 -3.60 -25.72 6.13
CA ALA A 113 -3.40 -27.17 6.08
C ALA A 113 -1.94 -27.57 5.75
N GLY A 114 -1.07 -26.62 5.42
CA GLY A 114 0.32 -26.89 5.05
C GLY A 114 0.46 -27.54 3.67
N SER A 115 -0.54 -27.38 2.78
CA SER A 115 -0.56 -28.01 1.46
C SER A 115 0.34 -27.31 0.42
N ILE A 116 1.12 -26.31 0.84
CA ILE A 116 2.04 -25.54 -0.01
C ILE A 116 3.44 -26.07 0.18
N SER A 117 3.92 -26.79 -0.83
CA SER A 117 5.27 -27.33 -0.94
C SER A 117 5.91 -26.85 -2.24
N ALA A 118 7.18 -27.18 -2.46
CA ALA A 118 7.87 -26.84 -3.71
C ALA A 118 7.21 -27.41 -4.98
N VAL A 119 6.34 -28.42 -4.85
CA VAL A 119 5.61 -29.02 -5.98
C VAL A 119 4.29 -28.29 -6.26
N THR A 120 3.62 -27.79 -5.22
CA THR A 120 2.32 -27.12 -5.32
C THR A 120 2.43 -25.60 -5.38
N SER A 121 3.61 -25.03 -5.10
CA SER A 121 3.88 -23.59 -5.08
C SER A 121 3.47 -22.88 -6.37
N ASP A 122 3.74 -23.49 -7.53
CA ASP A 122 3.42 -22.90 -8.83
C ASP A 122 1.91 -22.79 -9.04
N HIS A 123 1.15 -23.80 -8.59
CA HIS A 123 -0.31 -23.78 -8.64
C HIS A 123 -0.89 -22.75 -7.69
N PHE A 124 -0.30 -22.61 -6.50
CA PHE A 124 -0.71 -21.60 -5.53
C PHE A 124 -0.43 -20.18 -6.05
N ILE A 125 0.73 -19.94 -6.66
CA ILE A 125 1.06 -18.66 -7.27
C ILE A 125 0.11 -18.34 -8.42
N ALA A 126 -0.27 -19.32 -9.23
CA ALA A 126 -1.26 -19.13 -10.28
C ALA A 126 -2.65 -18.73 -9.74
N ILE A 127 -3.02 -19.10 -8.51
CA ILE A 127 -4.23 -18.60 -7.83
C ILE A 127 -4.06 -17.13 -7.47
N LEU A 128 -2.93 -16.76 -6.86
CA LEU A 128 -2.68 -15.37 -6.46
C LEU A 128 -2.57 -14.44 -7.67
N GLU A 129 -1.92 -14.88 -8.73
CA GLU A 129 -1.86 -14.16 -10.01
C GLU A 129 -3.26 -13.95 -10.60
N ALA A 130 -4.10 -14.99 -10.61
CA ALA A 130 -5.48 -14.87 -11.07
C ALA A 130 -6.28 -13.88 -10.21
N ALA A 131 -6.07 -13.88 -8.89
CA ALA A 131 -6.71 -12.92 -7.99
C ALA A 131 -6.24 -11.48 -8.23
N MET A 132 -4.94 -11.29 -8.49
CA MET A 132 -4.32 -9.98 -8.65
C MET A 132 -4.29 -9.49 -10.09
N SER A 133 -4.94 -10.20 -11.00
CA SER A 133 -5.02 -9.86 -12.44
C SER A 133 -5.77 -8.55 -12.67
N SER A 134 -6.81 -8.29 -11.87
CA SER A 134 -7.52 -7.01 -11.82
C SER A 134 -6.83 -6.06 -10.85
N THR A 135 -6.42 -4.89 -11.35
CA THR A 135 -5.71 -3.88 -10.56
C THR A 135 -6.61 -3.15 -9.56
N THR A 136 -7.92 -3.10 -9.81
CA THR A 136 -8.90 -2.33 -9.01
C THR A 136 -9.64 -3.17 -7.96
N ASP A 137 -9.69 -4.49 -8.10
CA ASP A 137 -10.51 -5.32 -7.23
C ASP A 137 -10.00 -5.42 -5.78
N CYS A 138 -8.70 -5.29 -5.59
CA CYS A 138 -8.07 -5.41 -4.27
C CYS A 138 -8.33 -4.23 -3.33
N THR A 139 -8.70 -3.06 -3.88
CA THR A 139 -9.01 -1.84 -3.11
C THR A 139 -10.52 -1.63 -2.92
N ASN A 140 -11.36 -2.45 -3.56
CA ASN A 140 -12.81 -2.38 -3.44
C ASN A 140 -13.27 -2.66 -2.00
N PRO A 141 -14.10 -1.77 -1.38
CA PRO A 141 -14.49 -1.90 0.03
C PRO A 141 -15.13 -3.23 0.42
N SER A 142 -15.84 -3.88 -0.50
CA SER A 142 -16.52 -5.17 -0.26
C SER A 142 -15.56 -6.36 -0.24
N LEU A 143 -14.46 -6.31 -1.00
CA LEU A 143 -13.54 -7.44 -1.20
C LEU A 143 -12.19 -7.24 -0.49
N ARG A 144 -11.83 -6.00 -0.14
CA ARG A 144 -10.53 -5.64 0.45
C ARG A 144 -10.14 -6.48 1.67
N ALA A 145 -11.11 -6.83 2.52
CA ALA A 145 -10.84 -7.65 3.71
C ALA A 145 -10.41 -9.07 3.34
N ASP A 146 -11.06 -9.67 2.32
CA ASP A 146 -10.72 -11.01 1.84
C ASP A 146 -9.39 -11.01 1.07
N TYR A 147 -9.10 -9.96 0.27
CA TYR A 147 -7.79 -9.78 -0.37
C TYR A 147 -6.67 -9.62 0.67
N HIS A 148 -6.88 -8.78 1.68
CA HIS A 148 -5.94 -8.58 2.77
C HIS A 148 -5.67 -9.91 3.49
N ALA A 149 -6.72 -10.67 3.84
CA ALA A 149 -6.57 -11.96 4.52
C ALA A 149 -5.81 -12.99 3.67
N LEU A 150 -6.12 -13.08 2.38
CA LEU A 150 -5.47 -14.02 1.46
C LEU A 150 -3.97 -13.71 1.32
N LEU A 151 -3.62 -12.45 1.07
CA LEU A 151 -2.22 -12.07 0.87
C LEU A 151 -1.43 -12.04 2.19
N SER A 152 -2.06 -11.75 3.32
CA SER A 152 -1.42 -11.92 4.64
C SER A 152 -1.10 -13.39 4.90
N ALA A 153 -2.03 -14.30 4.63
CA ALA A 153 -1.77 -15.74 4.77
C ALA A 153 -0.70 -16.22 3.77
N ALA A 154 -0.65 -15.66 2.56
CA ALA A 154 0.39 -15.98 1.58
C ALA A 154 1.79 -15.54 2.05
N GLN A 155 1.89 -14.45 2.82
CA GLN A 155 3.15 -14.02 3.42
C GLN A 155 3.65 -14.98 4.50
N ASP A 156 2.77 -15.65 5.24
CA ASP A 156 3.15 -16.64 6.27
C ASP A 156 3.85 -17.88 5.70
N VAL A 157 3.65 -18.16 4.41
CA VAL A 157 4.25 -19.30 3.68
C VAL A 157 5.27 -18.87 2.63
N ILE A 158 5.75 -17.62 2.70
CA ILE A 158 6.66 -17.06 1.70
C ILE A 158 7.97 -17.84 1.58
N ASP A 159 8.42 -18.50 2.65
CA ASP A 159 9.65 -19.30 2.66
C ASP A 159 9.56 -20.59 1.82
N CYS A 160 8.35 -21.06 1.54
CA CYS A 160 8.12 -22.21 0.65
C CYS A 160 8.25 -21.85 -0.85
N LEU A 161 8.38 -20.55 -1.18
CA LEU A 161 8.34 -20.04 -2.54
C LEU A 161 9.75 -19.76 -3.09
N ASN A 162 9.90 -19.86 -4.42
CA ASN A 162 11.14 -19.50 -5.07
C ASN A 162 11.38 -17.96 -5.05
N LYS A 163 12.60 -17.50 -5.35
CA LYS A 163 12.94 -16.07 -5.29
C LYS A 163 11.99 -15.17 -6.11
N ASN A 164 11.64 -15.58 -7.33
CA ASN A 164 10.76 -14.78 -8.20
C ASN A 164 9.33 -14.73 -7.64
N GLN A 165 8.80 -15.86 -7.19
CA GLN A 165 7.48 -15.96 -6.56
C GLN A 165 7.40 -15.13 -5.27
N ARG A 166 8.44 -15.15 -4.43
CA ARG A 166 8.50 -14.29 -3.23
C ARG A 166 8.44 -12.81 -3.59
N ASN A 167 9.15 -12.40 -4.63
CA ASN A 167 9.13 -11.04 -5.14
C ASN A 167 7.72 -10.66 -5.62
N GLN A 168 7.04 -11.50 -6.40
CA GLN A 168 5.65 -11.28 -6.83
C GLN A 168 4.69 -11.14 -5.65
N VAL A 169 4.71 -12.09 -4.71
CA VAL A 169 3.86 -12.04 -3.49
C VAL A 169 4.14 -10.79 -2.67
N THR A 170 5.41 -10.37 -2.58
CA THR A 170 5.78 -9.13 -1.89
C THR A 170 5.16 -7.91 -2.57
N ALA A 171 5.23 -7.80 -3.90
CA ALA A 171 4.61 -6.70 -4.64
C ALA A 171 3.08 -6.69 -4.49
N TRP A 172 2.44 -7.85 -4.58
CA TRP A 172 0.99 -7.98 -4.37
C TRP A 172 0.58 -7.66 -2.93
N ALA A 173 1.39 -8.02 -1.94
CA ALA A 173 1.14 -7.68 -0.55
C ALA A 173 1.27 -6.17 -0.29
N VAL A 174 2.19 -5.46 -0.94
CA VAL A 174 2.21 -3.99 -0.89
C VAL A 174 0.87 -3.43 -1.38
N ARG A 175 0.35 -3.94 -2.50
CA ARG A 175 -0.93 -3.48 -3.04
C ARG A 175 -2.12 -3.84 -2.15
N ALA A 176 -2.29 -5.11 -1.80
CA ALA A 176 -3.49 -5.65 -1.16
C ALA A 176 -3.47 -5.60 0.38
N VAL A 177 -2.30 -5.59 1.02
CA VAL A 177 -2.18 -5.50 2.49
C VAL A 177 -1.92 -4.05 2.87
N LEU A 178 -0.80 -3.47 2.42
CA LEU A 178 -0.43 -2.10 2.82
C LEU A 178 -1.43 -1.07 2.27
N GLY A 179 -1.88 -1.21 1.02
CA GLY A 179 -2.93 -0.34 0.46
C GLY A 179 -4.24 -0.40 1.26
N ASN A 180 -4.62 -1.59 1.73
CA ASN A 180 -5.83 -1.75 2.54
C ASN A 180 -5.67 -1.25 3.97
N ASP A 181 -4.50 -1.41 4.58
CA ASP A 181 -4.16 -0.79 5.88
C ASP A 181 -4.19 0.74 5.82
N LEU A 182 -3.89 1.36 4.67
CA LEU A 182 -4.05 2.81 4.47
C LEU A 182 -5.51 3.25 4.29
N SER A 183 -6.41 2.29 4.04
CA SER A 183 -7.86 2.54 3.92
C SER A 183 -8.63 2.31 5.23
N THR A 184 -7.92 2.15 6.35
CA THR A 184 -8.49 1.93 7.68
C THR A 184 -8.95 3.24 8.34
N ASP A 185 -9.81 3.12 9.35
CA ASP A 185 -10.17 4.20 10.29
C ASP A 185 -9.34 4.15 11.60
N ASP A 186 -8.45 3.16 11.74
CA ASP A 186 -7.52 3.04 12.87
C ASP A 186 -6.23 3.82 12.62
N SER A 187 -6.04 4.90 13.37
CA SER A 187 -4.86 5.77 13.28
C SER A 187 -3.52 5.04 13.49
N PHE A 188 -3.46 4.00 14.32
CA PHE A 188 -2.24 3.26 14.58
C PHE A 188 -1.89 2.35 13.40
N VAL A 189 -2.87 1.63 12.88
CA VAL A 189 -2.71 0.78 11.69
C VAL A 189 -2.29 1.63 10.49
N PHE A 190 -2.97 2.77 10.27
CA PHE A 190 -2.62 3.71 9.20
C PHE A 190 -1.19 4.22 9.33
N SER A 191 -0.77 4.67 10.52
CA SER A 191 0.57 5.20 10.75
C SER A 191 1.66 4.13 10.55
N LYS A 192 1.39 2.90 10.99
CA LYS A 192 2.28 1.76 10.78
C LYS A 192 2.42 1.41 9.30
N ALA A 193 1.31 1.41 8.55
CA ALA A 193 1.31 1.18 7.11
C ALA A 193 2.08 2.27 6.37
N ALA A 194 1.84 3.54 6.69
CA ALA A 194 2.60 4.66 6.14
C ALA A 194 4.11 4.53 6.41
N GLY A 195 4.49 4.10 7.63
CA GLY A 195 5.88 3.79 7.97
C GLY A 195 6.51 2.72 7.08
N ARG A 196 5.79 1.60 6.86
CA ARG A 196 6.23 0.52 5.96
C ARG A 196 6.36 0.97 4.51
N VAL A 197 5.43 1.80 4.02
CA VAL A 197 5.53 2.39 2.67
C VAL A 197 6.78 3.27 2.59
N LYS A 198 7.08 4.05 3.63
CA LYS A 198 8.27 4.89 3.70
C LYS A 198 9.57 4.07 3.61
N GLU A 199 9.63 2.98 4.37
CA GLU A 199 10.75 2.02 4.33
C GLU A 199 10.90 1.38 2.95
N ALA A 200 9.79 0.95 2.34
CA ALA A 200 9.79 0.36 1.01
C ALA A 200 10.29 1.33 -0.06
N ILE A 201 9.89 2.62 0.00
CA ILE A 201 10.42 3.67 -0.88
C ILE A 201 11.93 3.82 -0.70
N SER A 202 12.41 3.88 0.54
CA SER A 202 13.85 4.00 0.83
C SER A 202 14.66 2.79 0.35
N GLY A 203 14.04 1.60 0.32
CA GLY A 203 14.65 0.37 -0.16
C GLY A 203 14.71 0.21 -1.69
N LEU A 204 14.01 1.05 -2.47
CA LEU A 204 14.02 0.95 -3.94
C LEU A 204 15.38 1.37 -4.53
N PRO A 205 15.89 0.71 -5.58
CA PRO A 205 17.01 1.24 -6.36
C PRO A 205 16.61 2.51 -7.14
N VAL A 206 17.60 3.34 -7.47
CA VAL A 206 17.42 4.52 -8.34
C VAL A 206 16.90 4.06 -9.71
N ALA A 207 15.89 4.76 -10.25
CA ALA A 207 15.35 4.42 -11.56
C ALA A 207 16.34 4.73 -12.67
N THR A 208 16.44 3.84 -13.65
CA THR A 208 17.35 4.00 -14.79
C THR A 208 16.63 4.59 -16.00
N LYS A 209 17.39 5.16 -16.94
CA LYS A 209 16.82 5.73 -18.18
C LYS A 209 16.12 4.69 -19.04
N ASP A 210 16.61 3.45 -19.02
CA ASP A 210 16.00 2.35 -19.79
C ASP A 210 14.60 2.03 -19.24
N GLU A 211 14.42 2.04 -17.92
CA GLU A 211 13.11 1.88 -17.27
C GLU A 211 12.15 3.04 -17.61
N ASP A 212 12.66 4.27 -17.80
CA ASP A 212 11.84 5.41 -18.24
C ASP A 212 11.31 5.20 -19.68
N VAL A 213 12.13 4.63 -20.57
CA VAL A 213 11.74 4.34 -21.96
C VAL A 213 10.76 3.16 -22.02
N GLU A 214 11.01 2.10 -21.25
CA GLU A 214 10.11 0.93 -21.15
C GLU A 214 8.73 1.32 -20.59
N GLU A 215 8.67 2.23 -19.61
CA GLU A 215 7.39 2.75 -19.10
C GLU A 215 6.65 3.57 -20.17
N ALA A 216 7.35 4.44 -20.91
CA ALA A 216 6.73 5.22 -21.98
C ALA A 216 6.15 4.33 -23.09
N GLY A 217 6.88 3.29 -23.50
CA GLY A 217 6.43 2.32 -24.51
C GLY A 217 5.18 1.54 -24.11
N ALA A 218 5.17 0.98 -22.88
CA ALA A 218 4.02 0.21 -22.38
C ALA A 218 2.72 1.03 -22.32
N LEU A 219 2.81 2.35 -22.18
CA LEU A 219 1.65 3.23 -22.14
C LEU A 219 1.11 3.58 -23.52
N GLU A 220 1.97 3.69 -24.53
CA GLU A 220 1.48 3.82 -25.90
C GLU A 220 0.77 2.54 -26.34
N GLU A 221 1.30 1.36 -25.99
CA GLU A 221 0.61 0.08 -26.20
C GLU A 221 -0.76 0.02 -25.47
N GLU A 222 -0.84 0.46 -24.21
CA GLU A 222 -2.11 0.50 -23.48
C GLU A 222 -3.13 1.48 -24.10
N LYS A 223 -2.66 2.62 -24.61
CA LYS A 223 -3.51 3.59 -25.33
C LYS A 223 -3.99 3.02 -26.66
N GLU A 224 -3.12 2.33 -27.41
CA GLU A 224 -3.49 1.67 -28.67
C GLU A 224 -4.54 0.58 -28.42
N ILE A 225 -4.37 -0.25 -27.40
CA ILE A 225 -5.35 -1.29 -27.03
C ILE A 225 -6.70 -0.66 -26.63
N LYS A 226 -6.69 0.43 -25.85
CA LYS A 226 -7.91 1.15 -25.45
C LYS A 226 -8.62 1.88 -26.61
N ASN A 227 -7.86 2.34 -27.60
CA ASN A 227 -8.41 2.95 -28.80
C ASN A 227 -9.07 1.92 -29.74
N VAL A 228 -8.53 0.71 -29.82
CA VAL A 228 -9.11 -0.40 -30.61
C VAL A 228 -10.42 -0.91 -29.99
N ASP A 229 -10.52 -0.96 -28.66
CA ASP A 229 -11.75 -1.40 -27.96
C ASP A 229 -12.91 -0.38 -28.04
N SER A 230 -12.65 0.83 -28.55
CA SER A 230 -13.63 1.90 -28.69
C SER A 230 -14.25 2.02 -30.10
N GLN A 231 -13.84 1.20 -31.07
CA GLN A 231 -14.24 1.39 -32.48
C GLN A 231 -14.95 0.25 -33.20
N ASP A 232 -15.08 -0.97 -32.67
CA ASP A 232 -15.66 -2.07 -33.46
C ASP A 232 -16.90 -2.73 -32.82
N GLN A 233 -18.06 -2.13 -33.08
CA GLN A 233 -19.31 -2.87 -33.32
C GLN A 233 -19.77 -2.55 -34.75
N GLU A 234 -19.46 -3.41 -35.71
CA GLU A 234 -20.43 -4.17 -36.54
C GLU A 234 -19.80 -4.66 -37.87
N SER A 235 -19.98 -5.97 -38.13
CA SER A 235 -20.04 -6.64 -39.44
C SER A 235 -18.81 -7.34 -40.05
N MET A 236 -18.82 -8.66 -39.85
CA MET A 236 -18.76 -9.76 -40.85
C MET A 236 -17.46 -10.23 -41.56
N LEU A 237 -17.17 -11.49 -41.20
CA LEU A 237 -16.76 -12.68 -42.00
C LEU A 237 -15.29 -12.92 -42.38
N PRO A 238 -14.81 -14.18 -42.28
CA PRO A 238 -13.43 -14.55 -42.58
C PRO A 238 -13.27 -14.93 -44.05
N ALA A 239 -12.33 -14.28 -44.73
CA ALA A 239 -11.82 -14.72 -46.02
C ALA A 239 -10.48 -15.42 -45.83
N THR A 240 -10.49 -16.72 -46.13
CA THR A 240 -9.37 -17.59 -46.46
C THR A 240 -8.36 -16.89 -47.37
N PHE A 241 -7.06 -16.95 -47.07
CA PHE A 241 -6.01 -17.11 -48.09
C PHE A 241 -4.72 -17.64 -47.45
N GLU A 242 -4.30 -18.80 -47.96
CA GLU A 242 -3.01 -19.42 -47.75
C GLU A 242 -1.87 -18.53 -48.25
N SER A 243 -0.73 -18.55 -47.56
CA SER A 243 0.57 -18.40 -48.22
C SER A 243 1.56 -19.39 -47.62
N SER A 244 2.22 -20.10 -48.53
CA SER A 244 3.02 -21.29 -48.34
C SER A 244 4.47 -20.90 -48.02
N GLU A 245 4.98 -21.27 -46.84
CA GLU A 245 6.41 -21.51 -46.65
C GLU A 245 6.59 -23.00 -46.32
N ARG A 246 6.94 -23.76 -47.36
CA ARG A 246 7.29 -25.18 -47.23
C ARG A 246 8.65 -25.28 -46.54
N VAL A 247 8.63 -25.54 -45.23
CA VAL A 247 9.77 -26.16 -44.55
C VAL A 247 9.75 -27.63 -44.98
N GLU A 248 10.67 -27.96 -45.89
CA GLU A 248 10.88 -29.31 -46.39
C GLU A 248 11.27 -30.23 -45.22
N PHE A 249 10.33 -31.05 -44.77
CA PHE A 249 10.59 -32.09 -43.79
C PHE A 249 11.29 -33.25 -44.52
N ASP A 250 12.57 -33.49 -44.18
CA ASP A 250 13.36 -34.63 -44.67
C ASP A 250 12.67 -35.97 -44.32
N PRO A 251 12.10 -36.69 -45.31
CA PRO A 251 11.35 -37.91 -45.07
C PRO A 251 12.23 -39.12 -44.73
N PHE A 252 13.56 -39.00 -44.80
CA PHE A 252 14.50 -40.08 -44.48
C PHE A 252 15.31 -39.83 -43.20
N GLY A 253 15.14 -38.68 -42.54
CA GLY A 253 15.76 -38.38 -41.24
C GLY A 253 17.29 -38.44 -41.24
N LEU A 254 17.92 -38.16 -42.38
CA LEU A 254 19.37 -38.21 -42.58
C LEU A 254 20.07 -36.98 -42.01
N ASP A 255 19.37 -35.86 -41.85
CA ASP A 255 19.92 -34.64 -41.24
C ASP A 255 20.29 -34.84 -39.75
N ALA A 256 19.64 -35.78 -39.07
CA ALA A 256 19.97 -36.17 -37.69
C ALA A 256 21.29 -36.95 -37.58
N LEU A 257 21.80 -37.51 -38.69
CA LEU A 257 23.04 -38.28 -38.74
C LEU A 257 24.26 -37.45 -39.12
N LEU A 258 24.06 -36.23 -39.65
CA LEU A 258 25.13 -35.30 -40.02
C LEU A 258 25.54 -34.35 -38.89
N THR A 259 24.73 -34.21 -37.84
CA THR A 259 25.11 -33.49 -36.62
C THR A 259 25.97 -34.39 -35.72
N GLY A 260 27.19 -34.64 -36.19
CA GLY A 260 28.22 -35.39 -35.48
C GLY A 260 28.43 -34.84 -34.06
N THR A 261 28.24 -35.71 -33.07
CA THR A 261 28.41 -35.43 -31.64
C THR A 261 29.86 -35.07 -31.30
N SER A 262 30.20 -33.78 -31.41
CA SER A 262 31.42 -33.26 -30.81
C SER A 262 31.17 -33.04 -29.31
N LYS A 263 32.06 -33.54 -28.44
CA LYS A 263 32.02 -33.31 -26.98
C LYS A 263 32.12 -31.81 -26.61
N THR A 264 32.28 -30.92 -27.59
CA THR A 264 32.36 -29.46 -27.48
C THR A 264 30.98 -28.81 -27.36
N ASP A 265 29.91 -29.42 -27.90
CA ASP A 265 28.56 -28.83 -27.93
C ASP A 265 27.84 -28.86 -26.58
N LYS A 266 28.15 -29.83 -25.69
CA LYS A 266 27.60 -29.83 -24.33
C LYS A 266 28.09 -28.63 -23.51
N ARG A 267 29.32 -28.16 -23.73
CA ARG A 267 29.89 -27.01 -23.00
C ARG A 267 29.44 -25.66 -23.59
N ALA A 268 29.14 -25.62 -24.88
CA ALA A 268 28.52 -24.48 -25.54
C ALA A 268 27.03 -24.33 -25.16
N ASN A 269 26.27 -25.43 -25.12
CA ASN A 269 24.88 -25.42 -24.65
C ASN A 269 24.77 -25.02 -23.17
N ILE A 270 25.61 -25.55 -22.27
CA ILE A 270 25.60 -25.13 -20.85
C ILE A 270 25.91 -23.63 -20.68
N LYS A 271 26.81 -23.06 -21.50
CA LYS A 271 27.09 -21.60 -21.48
C LYS A 271 25.95 -20.78 -22.06
N LYS A 272 25.28 -21.26 -23.09
CA LYS A 272 24.12 -20.61 -23.71
C LYS A 272 22.90 -20.65 -22.78
N ASP A 273 22.68 -21.78 -22.10
CA ASP A 273 21.64 -21.97 -21.08
C ASP A 273 21.92 -21.14 -19.82
N ALA A 274 23.18 -20.99 -19.41
CA ALA A 274 23.55 -20.10 -18.31
C ALA A 274 23.32 -18.62 -18.67
N ALA A 275 23.65 -18.22 -19.90
CA ALA A 275 23.42 -16.85 -20.38
C ALA A 275 21.91 -16.52 -20.45
N THR A 276 21.08 -17.43 -20.97
CA THR A 276 19.62 -17.23 -21.04
C THR A 276 18.96 -17.23 -19.65
N LEU A 277 19.48 -17.98 -18.69
CA LEU A 277 19.01 -17.94 -17.30
C LEU A 277 19.35 -16.62 -16.61
N ILE A 278 20.54 -16.05 -16.89
CA ILE A 278 20.95 -14.75 -16.35
C ILE A 278 20.08 -13.62 -16.91
N THR A 279 19.86 -13.58 -18.22
CA THR A 279 19.00 -12.56 -18.84
C THR A 279 17.57 -12.64 -18.32
N LYS A 280 17.03 -13.85 -18.18
CA LYS A 280 15.68 -14.06 -17.61
C LYS A 280 15.58 -13.59 -16.16
N ALA A 281 16.60 -13.84 -15.34
CA ALA A 281 16.62 -13.40 -13.94
C ALA A 281 16.70 -11.87 -13.82
N GLU A 282 17.41 -11.20 -14.73
CA GLU A 282 17.47 -9.75 -14.82
C GLU A 282 16.12 -9.17 -15.23
N GLU A 283 15.47 -9.73 -16.26
CA GLU A 283 14.13 -9.35 -16.68
C GLU A 283 13.09 -9.52 -15.56
N ASP A 284 13.11 -10.66 -14.86
CA ASP A 284 12.22 -10.91 -13.73
C ASP A 284 12.43 -9.88 -12.60
N SER A 285 13.69 -9.48 -12.37
CA SER A 285 14.02 -8.45 -11.38
C SER A 285 13.50 -7.07 -11.80
N LYS A 286 13.63 -6.71 -13.08
CA LYS A 286 13.05 -5.48 -13.64
C LYS A 286 11.53 -5.46 -13.53
N ARG A 287 10.85 -6.57 -13.89
CA ARG A 287 9.39 -6.73 -13.77
C ARG A 287 8.94 -6.55 -12.32
N PHE A 288 9.66 -7.17 -11.37
CA PHE A 288 9.37 -7.00 -9.95
C PHE A 288 9.50 -5.54 -9.51
N LEU A 289 10.59 -4.85 -9.88
CA LEU A 289 10.79 -3.44 -9.52
C LEU A 289 9.69 -2.56 -10.11
N LYS A 290 9.26 -2.80 -11.35
CA LYS A 290 8.13 -2.13 -11.97
C LYS A 290 6.85 -2.32 -11.14
N SER A 291 6.47 -3.57 -10.85
CA SER A 291 5.28 -3.87 -10.04
C SER A 291 5.35 -3.29 -8.63
N GLN A 292 6.55 -3.29 -8.02
CA GLN A 292 6.77 -2.73 -6.69
C GLN A 292 6.59 -1.21 -6.69
N ARG A 293 7.16 -0.49 -7.67
CA ARG A 293 6.99 0.96 -7.81
C ARG A 293 5.53 1.32 -8.05
N GLU A 294 4.84 0.62 -8.94
CA GLU A 294 3.40 0.82 -9.19
C GLU A 294 2.56 0.61 -7.93
N ALA A 295 2.83 -0.45 -7.15
CA ALA A 295 2.12 -0.71 -5.90
C ALA A 295 2.35 0.41 -4.86
N LEU A 296 3.55 0.99 -4.81
CA LEU A 296 3.85 2.12 -3.92
C LEU A 296 3.16 3.41 -4.35
N ILE A 297 3.08 3.69 -5.65
CA ILE A 297 2.30 4.83 -6.18
C ILE A 297 0.83 4.69 -5.79
N LEU A 298 0.25 3.50 -5.96
CA LEU A 298 -1.12 3.22 -5.54
C LEU A 298 -1.31 3.41 -4.02
N CYS A 299 -0.35 3.00 -3.19
CA CYS A 299 -0.40 3.28 -1.75
C CYS A 299 -0.40 4.78 -1.44
N LEU A 300 0.43 5.58 -2.13
CA LEU A 300 0.47 7.04 -1.97
C LEU A 300 -0.87 7.68 -2.37
N GLU A 301 -1.49 7.20 -3.44
CA GLU A 301 -2.80 7.65 -3.89
C GLU A 301 -3.90 7.33 -2.87
N ILE A 302 -3.95 6.11 -2.34
CA ILE A 302 -4.91 5.72 -1.29
C ILE A 302 -4.73 6.63 -0.06
N ALA A 303 -3.49 6.83 0.40
CA ALA A 303 -3.21 7.71 1.53
C ALA A 303 -3.69 9.15 1.26
N ALA A 304 -3.43 9.69 0.07
CA ALA A 304 -3.83 11.04 -0.32
C ALA A 304 -5.36 11.24 -0.30
N HIS A 305 -6.14 10.24 -0.72
CA HIS A 305 -7.60 10.29 -0.67
C HIS A 305 -8.14 10.48 0.76
N ARG A 306 -7.37 10.05 1.77
CA ARG A 306 -7.75 10.13 3.18
C ARG A 306 -7.41 11.48 3.82
N TYR A 307 -6.71 12.37 3.12
CA TYR A 307 -6.27 13.67 3.66
C TYR A 307 -7.40 14.57 4.19
N LYS A 308 -8.63 14.31 3.77
CA LYS A 308 -9.85 14.94 4.31
C LYS A 308 -10.05 14.67 5.82
N LEU A 309 -9.42 13.63 6.37
CA LEU A 309 -9.53 13.24 7.77
C LEU A 309 -8.41 13.88 8.61
N PRO A 310 -8.74 14.74 9.59
CA PRO A 310 -7.74 15.50 10.35
C PRO A 310 -6.67 14.65 11.04
N TRP A 311 -7.06 13.47 11.54
CA TRP A 311 -6.16 12.61 12.31
C TRP A 311 -5.01 11.99 11.47
N CYS A 312 -5.16 11.87 10.15
CA CYS A 312 -4.15 11.27 9.27
C CYS A 312 -3.28 12.29 8.52
N GLN A 313 -3.68 13.56 8.51
CA GLN A 313 -3.06 14.62 7.71
C GLN A 313 -1.56 14.75 7.92
N THR A 314 -1.10 14.80 9.18
CA THR A 314 0.34 14.91 9.48
C THR A 314 1.14 13.70 9.00
N VAL A 315 0.57 12.50 9.09
CA VAL A 315 1.22 11.28 8.61
C VAL A 315 1.33 11.30 7.09
N ILE A 316 0.28 11.74 6.39
CA ILE A 316 0.29 11.88 4.93
C ILE A 316 1.29 12.96 4.49
N ASP A 317 1.32 14.11 5.18
CA ASP A 317 2.30 15.18 4.91
C ASP A 317 3.74 14.64 4.95
N ILE A 318 4.07 13.86 5.99
CA ILE A 318 5.40 13.25 6.16
C ILE A 318 5.66 12.20 5.08
N LEU A 319 4.68 11.34 4.78
CA LEU A 319 4.81 10.27 3.79
C LEU A 319 5.04 10.82 2.38
N VAL A 320 4.20 11.76 1.92
CA VAL A 320 4.32 12.34 0.57
C VAL A 320 5.59 13.17 0.45
N LYS A 321 5.97 13.91 1.50
CA LYS A 321 7.26 14.61 1.53
C LYS A 321 8.43 13.64 1.33
N HIS A 322 8.43 12.52 2.05
CA HIS A 322 9.47 11.49 1.92
C HIS A 322 9.51 10.88 0.52
N ALA A 323 8.35 10.62 -0.08
CA ALA A 323 8.26 10.13 -1.46
C ALA A 323 8.85 11.14 -2.46
N PHE A 324 8.56 12.44 -2.29
CA PHE A 324 9.12 13.51 -3.12
C PHE A 324 10.65 13.64 -2.96
N GLU A 325 11.17 13.56 -1.74
CA GLU A 325 12.62 13.59 -1.48
C GLU A 325 13.35 12.38 -2.08
N ASN A 326 12.64 11.27 -2.32
CA ASN A 326 13.17 10.05 -2.92
C ASN A 326 12.63 9.79 -4.33
N LYS A 327 12.09 10.81 -5.02
CA LYS A 327 11.42 10.64 -6.32
C LYS A 327 12.33 10.05 -7.40
N GLU A 328 13.65 10.22 -7.30
CA GLU A 328 14.64 9.63 -8.22
C GLU A 328 14.62 8.10 -8.26
N ARG A 329 14.02 7.45 -7.26
CA ARG A 329 13.82 5.99 -7.20
C ARG A 329 12.63 5.51 -8.05
N PHE A 330 11.86 6.44 -8.60
CA PHE A 330 10.69 6.19 -9.45
C PHE A 330 10.98 6.59 -10.89
N THR A 331 10.22 6.01 -11.82
CA THR A 331 10.32 6.31 -13.24
C THR A 331 9.80 7.72 -13.56
N SER A 332 10.05 8.24 -14.75
CA SER A 332 9.76 9.62 -15.16
C SER A 332 8.29 10.01 -14.94
N ARG A 333 7.34 9.19 -15.38
CA ARG A 333 5.91 9.48 -15.20
C ARG A 333 5.49 9.41 -13.73
N GLN A 334 6.04 8.46 -12.99
CA GLN A 334 5.79 8.31 -11.55
C GLN A 334 6.38 9.50 -10.77
N ARG A 335 7.53 10.03 -11.19
CA ARG A 335 8.11 11.27 -10.66
C ARG A 335 7.15 12.43 -10.85
N ASP A 336 6.64 12.64 -12.05
CA ASP A 336 5.66 13.70 -12.33
C ASP A 336 4.39 13.55 -11.47
N ALA A 337 3.90 12.32 -11.29
CA ALA A 337 2.77 12.03 -10.43
C ALA A 337 3.06 12.39 -8.96
N ILE A 338 4.25 12.03 -8.44
CA ILE A 338 4.68 12.38 -7.08
C ILE A 338 4.83 13.90 -6.93
N GLU A 339 5.35 14.61 -7.94
CA GLU A 339 5.46 16.07 -7.91
C GLU A 339 4.09 16.75 -7.84
N LYS A 340 3.15 16.32 -8.69
CA LYS A 340 1.76 16.79 -8.67
C LYS A 340 1.10 16.50 -7.32
N LEU A 341 1.31 15.30 -6.77
CA LEU A 341 0.79 14.94 -5.46
C LEU A 341 1.39 15.83 -4.35
N TRP A 342 2.71 16.02 -4.35
CA TRP A 342 3.39 16.84 -3.35
C TRP A 342 2.96 18.30 -3.39
N THR A 343 2.84 18.88 -4.58
CA THR A 343 2.35 20.26 -4.75
C THR A 343 0.93 20.42 -4.19
N SER A 344 0.02 19.49 -4.49
CA SER A 344 -1.34 19.50 -3.94
C SER A 344 -1.34 19.38 -2.41
N ILE A 345 -0.64 18.41 -1.84
CA ILE A 345 -0.59 18.18 -0.39
C ILE A 345 0.07 19.37 0.33
N ARG A 346 1.16 19.93 -0.23
CA ARG A 346 1.83 21.11 0.34
C ARG A 346 0.94 22.34 0.33
N GLU A 347 0.12 22.52 -0.71
CA GLU A 347 -0.86 23.60 -0.75
C GLU A 347 -1.92 23.42 0.34
N GLN A 348 -2.46 22.20 0.50
CA GLN A 348 -3.43 21.90 1.55
C GLN A 348 -2.84 22.08 2.95
N GLN A 349 -1.60 21.67 3.16
CA GLN A 349 -0.86 21.89 4.41
C GLN A 349 -0.69 23.39 4.70
N ASN A 350 -0.35 24.20 3.70
CA ASN A 350 -0.23 25.65 3.86
C ASN A 350 -1.57 26.31 4.17
N ARG A 351 -2.66 25.89 3.52
CA ARG A 351 -4.04 26.36 3.80
C ARG A 351 -4.44 26.06 5.24
N ARG A 352 -4.13 24.85 5.72
CA ARG A 352 -4.36 24.42 7.10
C ARG A 352 -3.62 25.30 8.10
N LYS A 353 -2.32 25.53 7.90
CA LYS A 353 -1.48 26.38 8.75
C LYS A 353 -1.95 27.84 8.79
N GLN A 354 -2.49 28.35 7.68
CA GLN A 354 -3.04 29.71 7.63
C GLN A 354 -4.42 29.84 8.28
N GLY A 355 -4.99 28.75 8.83
CA GLY A 355 -6.34 28.74 9.39
C GLY A 355 -7.44 28.96 8.34
N LYS A 356 -7.09 28.93 7.05
CA LYS A 356 -8.00 29.09 5.92
C LYS A 356 -8.42 27.70 5.45
N SER A 357 -9.20 27.02 6.28
CA SER A 357 -9.92 25.84 5.81
C SER A 357 -10.96 26.24 4.78
N VAL A 358 -11.30 25.32 3.88
CA VAL A 358 -12.43 25.46 2.93
C VAL A 358 -13.75 25.76 3.66
N THR A 359 -13.84 25.40 4.95
CA THR A 359 -15.00 25.61 5.82
C THR A 359 -14.92 26.88 6.70
N GLY A 360 -13.84 27.67 6.62
CA GLY A 360 -13.65 28.86 7.45
C GLY A 360 -13.36 28.60 8.94
N LYS A 361 -13.17 27.33 9.35
CA LYS A 361 -12.78 26.95 10.71
C LYS A 361 -11.26 26.84 10.82
N LEU A 362 -10.72 27.21 12.00
CA LEU A 362 -9.30 27.10 12.31
C LEU A 362 -8.91 25.62 12.48
N ASP A 363 -8.57 24.97 11.37
CA ASP A 363 -8.23 23.54 11.29
C ASP A 363 -6.74 23.27 11.62
N MET A 364 -6.16 24.03 12.53
CA MET A 364 -4.77 23.82 12.93
C MET A 364 -4.69 22.59 13.86
N ASN A 365 -3.93 21.57 13.46
CA ASN A 365 -3.86 20.32 14.23
C ASN A 365 -3.10 20.54 15.57
N ALA A 366 -3.42 19.77 16.61
CA ALA A 366 -2.77 19.88 17.92
C ALA A 366 -1.24 19.72 17.83
N PHE A 367 -0.77 18.85 16.92
CA PHE A 367 0.64 18.68 16.62
C PHE A 367 1.27 19.97 16.06
N GLU A 368 0.62 20.65 15.12
CA GLU A 368 1.15 21.89 14.52
C GLU A 368 1.15 23.03 15.54
N SER A 369 0.12 23.11 16.39
CA SER A 369 0.09 24.04 17.52
C SER A 369 1.23 23.81 18.48
N LEU A 370 1.54 22.56 18.81
CA LEU A 370 2.70 22.22 19.63
C LEU A 370 4.02 22.56 18.91
N GLN A 371 4.14 22.21 17.63
CA GLN A 371 5.35 22.46 16.85
C GLN A 371 5.65 23.95 16.76
N GLU A 372 4.65 24.80 16.49
CA GLU A 372 4.82 26.25 16.44
C GLU A 372 5.15 26.84 17.82
N LYS A 373 4.52 26.34 18.89
CA LYS A 373 4.85 26.74 20.26
C LYS A 373 6.31 26.46 20.58
N TYR A 374 6.77 25.23 20.36
CA TYR A 374 8.14 24.83 20.69
C TYR A 374 9.20 25.35 19.70
N ALA A 375 8.84 25.62 18.44
CA ALA A 375 9.77 26.19 17.46
C ALA A 375 10.22 27.61 17.83
N ASN A 376 9.32 28.38 18.46
CA ASN A 376 9.60 29.75 18.90
C ASN A 376 10.06 29.81 20.36
N GLU A 377 10.01 28.69 21.09
CA GLU A 377 10.39 28.63 22.50
C GLU A 377 11.89 28.40 22.64
N LYS A 378 12.60 29.37 23.22
CA LYS A 378 14.01 29.22 23.57
C LYS A 378 14.12 28.24 24.75
N ILE A 379 14.33 26.96 24.45
CA ILE A 379 14.65 25.94 25.46
C ILE A 379 16.02 26.28 26.03
N SER A 380 16.05 26.98 27.17
CA SER A 380 17.29 27.27 27.88
C SER A 380 17.81 25.98 28.52
N ILE A 381 18.90 25.45 27.98
CA ILE A 381 19.65 24.30 28.53
C ILE A 381 20.16 24.60 29.96
N ARG A 382 20.13 25.86 30.40
CA ARG A 382 20.52 26.31 31.74
C ARG A 382 19.36 26.78 32.63
N ARG A 383 18.14 26.28 32.45
CA ARG A 383 17.08 26.52 33.45
C ARG A 383 17.03 25.38 34.47
N ALA A 384 18.03 25.41 35.35
CA ALA A 384 17.74 25.16 36.75
C ALA A 384 16.61 26.11 37.19
N LEU A 385 15.77 25.61 38.11
CA LEU A 385 14.61 26.27 38.68
C LEU A 385 15.00 27.59 39.38
N GLU A 386 15.04 28.71 38.66
CA GLU A 386 15.06 30.03 39.30
C GLU A 386 13.99 30.94 38.68
N GLY A 387 12.90 31.03 39.43
CA GLY A 387 12.25 32.29 39.78
C GLY A 387 11.67 33.14 38.66
N ASN A 388 10.42 32.86 38.27
CA ASN A 388 9.36 33.87 38.43
C ASN A 388 7.97 33.24 38.26
N GLY A 389 7.14 33.29 39.31
CA GLY A 389 5.72 32.94 39.25
C GLY A 389 5.32 31.74 40.12
N SER A 390 4.80 32.04 41.31
CA SER A 390 4.25 31.12 42.30
C SER A 390 3.37 30.01 41.73
N ARG A 391 3.91 28.80 41.58
CA ARG A 391 3.12 27.56 41.65
C ARG A 391 3.72 26.70 42.74
N ARG A 392 3.05 26.66 43.91
CA ARG A 392 3.35 25.70 44.98
C ARG A 392 3.18 24.30 44.39
N ALA A 393 4.29 23.62 44.11
CA ALA A 393 4.27 22.17 44.02
C ALA A 393 4.01 21.65 45.44
N GLN A 394 2.83 21.10 45.70
CA GLN A 394 2.60 20.30 46.90
C GLN A 394 3.35 18.97 46.69
N GLN A 395 4.51 18.88 47.30
CA GLN A 395 5.25 17.65 47.45
C GLN A 395 4.47 16.75 48.40
N TRP A 396 3.91 15.66 47.87
CA TRP A 396 3.36 14.59 48.70
C TRP A 396 4.53 13.81 49.30
N LEU A 397 4.69 13.95 50.61
CA LEU A 397 5.54 13.11 51.44
C LEU A 397 4.61 12.50 52.50
N GLY A 398 4.35 11.20 52.37
CA GLY A 398 3.45 10.42 53.24
C GLY A 398 2.44 9.65 52.44
#